data_AF-I1E1S3-F1
#
_entry.id   AF-I1E1S3-F1
#
_cell.length_a   1.000
_cell.length_b   1.000
_cell.length_c   1.000
_cell.angle_alpha   90.00
_cell.angle_beta   90.00
_cell.angle_gamma   90.00
#
_symmetry.space_group_name_H-M   'P 1'
#
loop_
_entity.id
_entity.type
_entity.pdbx_description
1 polymer ?
#
loop_
_entity_poly.entity_id
_entity_poly.type
_entity_poly.pdbx_seq_one_letter_code
_entity_poly.pdbx_strand_id
1 'polypeptide(L)'
;MLFAVIPQAATAVVYYNKKRKPIMLAKVVMAAALAVSLSGCVVAVGGNHEFDDDSSWKKTQRQNQQKINNLTLDMSAEQIRTLLGSPDFTESFSKDGESVQVLFYRTHHVKSDGKTTKDECTPLIFKQNRLTGWGDKAYQYL
;
A
#
# COMPACT_ATOMS: atom_id res chain seq x y z
N MET A 1 -75.51 -12.66 -42.54
CA MET A 1 -76.20 -13.26 -41.38
C MET A 1 -75.41 -12.80 -40.15
N LEU A 2 -75.69 -11.70 -39.44
CA LEU A 2 -76.87 -11.19 -38.71
C LEU A 2 -77.12 -11.88 -37.34
N PHE A 3 -77.17 -11.02 -36.30
CA PHE A 3 -77.53 -11.19 -34.86
C PHE A 3 -76.48 -11.85 -33.94
N ALA A 4 -75.92 -11.26 -32.86
CA ALA A 4 -76.41 -10.47 -31.72
C ALA A 4 -77.28 -11.25 -30.72
N VAL A 5 -76.85 -11.37 -29.45
CA VAL A 5 -77.52 -10.90 -28.20
C VAL A 5 -76.78 -11.38 -26.92
N ILE A 6 -76.79 -10.48 -25.93
CA ILE A 6 -76.18 -10.32 -24.57
C ILE A 6 -76.93 -11.16 -23.48
N PRO A 7 -76.86 -11.00 -22.13
CA PRO A 7 -75.85 -10.66 -21.05
C PRO A 7 -75.83 -11.75 -19.92
N GLN A 8 -75.17 -11.70 -18.73
CA GLN A 8 -75.48 -10.81 -17.58
C GLN A 8 -74.68 -11.13 -16.28
N ALA A 9 -74.37 -10.03 -15.57
CA ALA A 9 -74.26 -9.80 -14.11
C ALA A 9 -73.06 -10.29 -13.26
N ALA A 10 -72.52 -9.26 -12.59
CA ALA A 10 -71.67 -9.26 -11.42
C ALA A 10 -72.44 -9.59 -10.12
N THR A 11 -71.72 -10.10 -9.11
CA THR A 11 -72.08 -10.00 -7.69
C THR A 11 -70.87 -9.62 -6.85
N ALA A 12 -71.18 -8.92 -5.77
CA ALA A 12 -70.35 -7.97 -5.07
C ALA A 12 -69.61 -8.55 -3.85
N VAL A 13 -68.44 -7.96 -3.56
CA VAL A 13 -67.98 -7.48 -2.24
C VAL A 13 -67.87 -8.49 -1.08
N VAL A 14 -66.62 -8.73 -0.65
CA VAL A 14 -66.28 -8.87 0.78
C VAL A 14 -65.10 -7.93 1.09
N TYR A 15 -65.39 -6.90 1.88
CA TYR A 15 -64.44 -5.93 2.44
C TYR A 15 -63.42 -6.65 3.35
N TYR A 16 -62.12 -6.45 3.12
CA TYR A 16 -61.07 -6.86 4.06
C TYR A 16 -60.41 -5.62 4.69
N ASN A 17 -60.74 -5.36 5.96
CA ASN A 17 -60.22 -4.24 6.74
C ASN A 17 -58.90 -4.63 7.42
N LYS A 18 -57.75 -4.16 6.90
CA LYS A 18 -56.42 -4.40 7.49
C LYS A 18 -55.83 -3.09 8.00
N LYS A 19 -55.92 -2.87 9.31
CA LYS A 19 -55.30 -1.75 10.05
C LYS A 19 -53.78 -1.70 9.75
N ARG A 20 -53.30 -0.62 9.14
CA ARG A 20 -51.86 -0.35 8.95
C ARG A 20 -51.34 0.48 10.12
N LYS A 21 -50.41 -0.07 10.92
CA LYS A 21 -49.64 0.67 11.93
C LYS A 21 -48.38 1.26 11.26
N PRO A 22 -48.11 2.58 11.32
CA PRO A 22 -46.93 3.17 10.70
C PRO A 22 -45.78 3.25 11.72
N ILE A 23 -44.95 2.20 11.82
CA ILE A 23 -43.80 2.18 12.75
C ILE A 23 -42.54 1.64 12.05
N MET A 24 -42.29 2.06 10.81
CA MET A 24 -41.10 1.67 10.04
C MET A 24 -40.71 2.74 9.01
N LEU A 25 -40.62 4.02 9.42
CA LEU A 25 -40.03 5.07 8.56
C LEU A 25 -38.89 5.85 9.23
N ALA A 26 -38.71 5.74 10.54
CA ALA A 26 -37.69 6.52 11.26
C ALA A 26 -36.27 5.90 11.23
N LYS A 27 -36.10 4.65 10.77
CA LYS A 27 -34.83 3.92 10.89
C LYS A 27 -33.95 3.92 9.62
N VAL A 28 -34.46 4.40 8.48
CA VAL A 28 -33.76 4.26 7.19
C VAL A 28 -32.81 5.43 6.88
N VAL A 29 -32.96 6.57 7.57
CA VAL A 29 -32.18 7.78 7.25
C VAL A 29 -30.77 7.78 7.85
N MET A 30 -30.47 6.92 8.82
CA MET A 30 -29.20 6.93 9.58
C MET A 30 -28.17 5.87 9.13
N ALA A 31 -28.22 5.43 7.87
CA ALA A 31 -27.28 4.41 7.34
C ALA A 31 -26.60 4.80 6.01
N ALA A 32 -26.88 5.98 5.45
CA ALA A 32 -26.45 6.33 4.09
C ALA A 32 -25.28 7.34 4.00
N ALA A 33 -24.62 7.68 5.12
CA ALA A 33 -23.63 8.78 5.16
C ALA A 33 -22.15 8.36 5.23
N LEU A 34 -21.80 7.08 5.08
CA LEU A 34 -20.41 6.60 5.21
C LEU A 34 -19.76 6.07 3.93
N ALA A 35 -20.39 6.24 2.76
CA ALA A 35 -19.94 5.56 1.53
C ALA A 35 -19.10 6.41 0.54
N VAL A 36 -18.62 7.61 0.91
CA VAL A 36 -18.02 8.55 -0.08
C VAL A 36 -16.56 8.95 0.20
N SER A 37 -15.84 8.35 1.16
CA SER A 37 -14.45 8.75 1.46
C SER A 37 -13.33 7.89 0.85
N LEU A 38 -13.61 6.96 -0.06
CA LEU A 38 -12.56 6.22 -0.80
C LEU A 38 -12.43 6.70 -2.25
N SER A 39 -12.15 7.98 -2.46
CA SER A 39 -11.49 8.43 -3.69
C SER A 39 -9.99 8.08 -3.61
N GLY A 40 -9.68 6.79 -3.72
CA GLY A 40 -8.31 6.33 -3.95
C GLY A 40 -7.95 6.60 -5.41
N CYS A 41 -7.14 7.63 -5.66
CA CYS A 41 -6.50 7.81 -6.96
C CYS A 41 -5.49 6.69 -7.18
N VAL A 42 -5.89 5.65 -7.92
CA VAL A 42 -4.94 4.69 -8.48
C VAL A 42 -4.14 5.38 -9.58
N VAL A 43 -2.90 5.75 -9.28
CA VAL A 43 -1.94 6.18 -10.30
C VAL A 43 -1.44 4.93 -11.01
N ALA A 44 -2.05 4.61 -12.14
CA ALA A 44 -1.50 3.67 -13.09
C ALA A 44 -0.29 4.33 -13.78
N VAL A 45 0.92 3.97 -13.38
CA VAL A 45 2.12 4.31 -14.14
C VAL A 45 2.17 3.37 -15.34
N GLY A 46 1.71 3.86 -16.49
CA GLY A 46 1.94 3.22 -17.78
C GLY A 46 3.42 3.23 -18.11
N GLY A 47 3.93 2.11 -18.60
CA GLY A 47 5.27 1.97 -19.16
C GLY A 47 5.19 1.02 -20.34
N ASN A 48 5.53 1.54 -21.51
CA ASN A 48 5.54 0.84 -22.79
C ASN A 48 6.34 -0.47 -22.71
N HIS A 49 5.91 -1.45 -23.51
CA HIS A 49 6.56 -2.75 -23.65
C HIS A 49 7.96 -2.60 -24.25
N GLU A 50 8.97 -2.37 -23.42
CA GLU A 50 10.35 -2.69 -23.70
C GLU A 50 10.64 -4.04 -23.04
N PHE A 51 11.01 -5.04 -23.85
CA PHE A 51 11.47 -6.35 -23.40
C PHE A 51 12.85 -6.20 -22.74
N ASP A 52 12.91 -5.55 -21.58
CA ASP A 52 14.06 -5.63 -20.70
C ASP A 52 13.89 -6.89 -19.84
N ASP A 53 14.61 -7.94 -20.21
CA ASP A 53 14.82 -9.16 -19.40
C ASP A 53 15.72 -8.82 -18.18
N ASP A 54 15.32 -7.77 -17.45
CA ASP A 54 16.00 -7.32 -16.25
C ASP A 54 15.40 -8.13 -15.09
N SER A 55 16.05 -9.27 -14.80
CA SER A 55 15.70 -10.16 -13.70
C SER A 55 15.35 -9.36 -12.44
N SER A 56 14.24 -9.69 -11.76
CA SER A 56 13.64 -8.92 -10.65
C SER A 56 14.65 -8.31 -9.66
N TRP A 57 15.72 -9.04 -9.32
CA TRP A 57 16.75 -8.58 -8.41
C TRP A 57 17.57 -7.37 -8.92
N LYS A 58 17.83 -7.27 -10.23
CA LYS A 58 18.52 -6.14 -10.86
C LYS A 58 17.67 -4.88 -10.77
N LYS A 59 16.36 -5.01 -11.01
CA LYS A 59 15.40 -3.93 -10.85
C LYS A 59 15.37 -3.42 -9.42
N THR A 60 15.32 -4.32 -8.42
CA THR A 60 15.36 -3.93 -7.00
C THR A 60 16.65 -3.19 -6.66
N GLN A 61 17.81 -3.68 -7.09
CA GLN A 61 19.10 -3.02 -6.86
C GLN A 61 19.13 -1.59 -7.45
N ARG A 62 18.71 -1.45 -8.71
CA ARG A 62 18.65 -0.15 -9.39
C ARG A 62 17.70 0.81 -8.67
N GLN A 63 16.53 0.33 -8.24
CA GLN A 63 15.57 1.14 -7.48
C GLN A 63 16.12 1.56 -6.11
N ASN A 64 16.77 0.65 -5.38
CA ASN A 64 17.39 0.97 -4.10
C ASN A 64 18.49 2.01 -4.27
N GLN A 65 19.37 1.85 -5.26
CA GLN A 65 20.42 2.81 -5.57
C GLN A 65 19.85 4.19 -5.90
N GLN A 66 18.81 4.25 -6.75
CA GLN A 66 18.15 5.52 -7.11
C GLN A 66 17.53 6.21 -5.88
N LYS A 67 16.83 5.46 -5.03
CA LYS A 67 16.24 6.00 -3.80
C LYS A 67 17.31 6.47 -2.81
N ILE A 68 18.38 5.70 -2.63
CA ILE A 68 19.50 6.04 -1.74
C ILE A 68 20.19 7.33 -2.20
N ASN A 69 20.37 7.52 -3.51
CA ASN A 69 20.95 8.76 -4.05
C ASN A 69 20.12 10.02 -3.79
N ASN A 70 18.83 9.86 -3.45
CA ASN A 70 17.91 10.96 -3.16
C ASN A 70 17.60 11.09 -1.66
N LEU A 71 18.33 10.38 -0.79
CA LEU A 71 18.14 10.50 0.64
C LEU A 71 18.69 11.82 1.16
N THR A 72 18.02 12.33 2.18
CA THR A 72 18.47 13.47 2.96
C THR A 72 18.84 13.01 4.36
N LEU A 73 19.81 13.68 4.97
CA LEU A 73 20.12 13.47 6.38
C LEU A 73 18.89 13.74 7.26
N ASP A 74 18.92 13.24 8.49
CA ASP A 74 17.88 13.41 9.52
C ASP A 74 16.54 12.70 9.25
N MET A 75 16.42 11.95 8.15
CA MET A 75 15.30 11.04 7.93
C MET A 75 15.27 9.95 9.01
N SER A 76 14.07 9.57 9.46
CA SER A 76 13.90 8.49 10.45
C SER A 76 14.08 7.11 9.82
N ALA A 77 14.44 6.10 10.62
CA ALA A 77 14.53 4.73 10.14
C ALA A 77 13.20 4.21 9.57
N GLU A 78 12.06 4.68 10.09
CA GLU A 78 10.73 4.35 9.59
C GLU A 78 10.45 4.96 8.21
N GLN A 79 10.83 6.22 7.98
CA GLN A 79 10.71 6.87 6.67
C GLN A 79 11.54 6.12 5.62
N ILE A 80 12.76 5.71 6.00
CA ILE A 80 13.64 4.93 5.14
C ILE A 80 13.06 3.55 4.84
N ARG A 81 12.51 2.84 5.84
CA ARG A 81 11.82 1.56 5.63
C ARG A 81 10.57 1.69 4.76
N THR A 82 9.86 2.81 4.85
CA THR A 82 8.72 3.09 3.96
C THR A 82 9.17 3.31 2.52
N LEU A 83 10.30 3.99 2.31
CA LEU A 83 10.84 4.29 0.99
C LEU A 83 11.51 3.07 0.32
N LEU A 84 12.36 2.37 1.05
CA LEU A 84 13.22 1.28 0.54
C LEU A 84 12.67 -0.12 0.83
N GLY A 85 11.70 -0.25 1.73
CA GLY A 85 11.20 -1.54 2.20
C GLY A 85 12.04 -2.11 3.36
N SER A 86 11.91 -3.42 3.57
CA SER A 86 12.71 -4.12 4.58
C SER A 86 14.18 -4.19 4.15
N PRO A 87 15.14 -3.87 5.04
CA PRO A 87 16.55 -4.09 4.76
C PRO A 87 16.88 -5.58 4.70
N ASP A 88 17.95 -5.92 3.97
CA ASP A 88 18.51 -7.27 3.89
C ASP A 88 19.19 -7.66 5.22
N PHE A 89 19.89 -6.70 5.85
CA PHE A 89 20.52 -6.88 7.16
C PHE A 89 20.27 -5.68 8.05
N THR A 90 20.32 -5.91 9.37
CA THR A 90 20.24 -4.85 10.38
C THR A 90 21.27 -5.14 11.46
N GLU A 91 21.95 -4.09 11.89
CA GLU A 91 22.82 -4.11 13.06
C GLU A 91 22.42 -2.98 14.00
N SER A 92 22.57 -3.21 15.30
CA SER A 92 22.39 -2.16 16.30
C SER A 92 23.30 -2.41 17.49
N PHE A 93 23.96 -1.35 17.94
CA PHE A 93 24.93 -1.39 19.02
C PHE A 93 24.99 -0.02 19.70
N SER A 94 25.58 0.04 20.89
CA SER A 94 25.90 1.30 21.54
C SER A 94 27.38 1.64 21.36
N LYS A 95 27.69 2.87 20.98
CA LYS A 95 29.05 3.40 20.86
C LYS A 95 29.09 4.78 21.50
N ASP A 96 30.05 5.02 22.41
CA ASP A 96 30.24 6.30 23.09
C ASP A 96 28.97 6.85 23.79
N GLY A 97 28.11 5.96 24.30
CA GLY A 97 26.83 6.33 24.92
C GLY A 97 25.71 6.67 23.93
N GLU A 98 25.98 6.63 22.62
CA GLU A 98 24.97 6.77 21.57
C GLU A 98 24.44 5.39 21.14
N SER A 99 23.16 5.33 20.79
CA SER A 99 22.57 4.17 20.13
C SER A 99 22.72 4.31 18.62
N VAL A 100 23.46 3.38 18.02
CA VAL A 100 23.72 3.29 16.58
C VAL A 100 22.92 2.14 16.00
N GLN A 101 22.29 2.38 14.85
CA GLN A 101 21.64 1.36 14.05
C GLN A 101 22.14 1.47 12.61
N VAL A 102 22.42 0.33 11.97
CA VAL A 102 22.82 0.28 10.57
C VAL A 102 21.86 -0.61 9.81
N LEU A 103 21.28 -0.08 8.74
CA LEU A 103 20.41 -0.81 7.83
C LEU A 103 21.14 -1.05 6.51
N PHE A 104 21.14 -2.30 6.05
CA PHE A 104 21.82 -2.68 4.81
C PHE A 104 20.78 -2.99 3.73
N TYR A 105 20.87 -2.31 2.60
CA TYR A 105 20.03 -2.56 1.43
C TYR A 105 20.90 -2.96 0.26
N ARG A 106 20.51 -4.04 -0.45
CA ARG A 106 21.20 -4.46 -1.66
C ARG A 106 21.09 -3.38 -2.74
N THR A 107 22.24 -2.92 -3.24
CA THR A 107 22.35 -1.84 -4.24
C THR A 107 23.16 -2.24 -5.45
N HIS A 108 23.96 -3.29 -5.34
CA HIS A 108 24.82 -3.76 -6.40
C HIS A 108 24.97 -5.28 -6.30
N HIS A 109 25.64 -5.84 -7.31
CA HIS A 109 25.87 -7.27 -7.42
C HIS A 109 27.36 -7.53 -7.48
N VAL A 110 27.82 -8.46 -6.65
CA VAL A 110 29.20 -8.95 -6.65
C VAL A 110 29.22 -10.39 -7.15
N LYS A 111 28.28 -11.25 -6.71
CA LYS A 111 28.29 -12.70 -7.02
C LYS A 111 26.89 -13.23 -7.35
N SER A 112 26.83 -14.14 -8.33
CA SER A 112 25.59 -14.81 -8.75
C SER A 112 25.41 -16.18 -8.09
N ASP A 113 25.52 -16.26 -6.77
CA ASP A 113 25.36 -17.50 -5.99
C ASP A 113 23.95 -17.66 -5.38
N GLY A 114 23.05 -16.73 -5.69
CA GLY A 114 21.68 -16.70 -5.18
C GLY A 114 21.55 -16.23 -3.73
N LYS A 115 22.64 -15.76 -3.11
CA LYS A 115 22.64 -15.21 -1.75
C LYS A 115 22.96 -13.72 -1.81
N THR A 116 22.38 -12.95 -0.90
CA THR A 116 22.81 -11.56 -0.68
C THR A 116 23.87 -11.58 0.41
N THR A 117 24.98 -10.87 0.20
CA THR A 117 26.03 -10.67 1.20
C THR A 117 26.21 -9.16 1.46
N LYS A 118 26.81 -8.80 2.61
CA LYS A 118 26.91 -7.39 3.03
C LYS A 118 27.75 -6.53 2.09
N ASP A 119 28.72 -7.14 1.42
CA ASP A 119 29.55 -6.50 0.37
C ASP A 119 28.77 -6.20 -0.91
N GLU A 120 27.50 -6.60 -1.02
CA GLU A 120 26.57 -6.22 -2.10
C GLU A 120 25.56 -5.14 -1.66
N CYS A 121 25.68 -4.66 -0.43
CA CYS A 121 24.74 -3.73 0.19
C CYS A 121 25.37 -2.36 0.42
N THR A 122 24.53 -1.33 0.44
CA THR A 122 24.90 -0.01 0.95
C THR A 122 24.41 0.14 2.40
N PRO A 123 25.31 0.40 3.37
CA PRO A 123 24.91 0.64 4.76
C PRO A 123 24.33 2.05 4.92
N LEU A 124 23.25 2.18 5.67
CA LEU A 124 22.63 3.44 6.11
C LEU A 124 22.78 3.54 7.63
N ILE A 125 23.45 4.59 8.10
CA ILE A 125 23.85 4.75 9.49
C ILE A 125 22.87 5.69 10.20
N PHE A 126 22.28 5.19 11.27
CA PHE A 126 21.35 5.92 12.11
C PHE A 126 21.94 6.12 13.50
N LYS A 127 21.85 7.35 14.00
CA LYS A 127 22.13 7.69 15.40
C LYS A 127 20.89 8.31 15.98
N GLN A 128 20.45 7.86 17.16
CA GLN A 128 19.22 8.38 17.80
C GLN A 128 17.99 8.36 16.85
N ASN A 129 17.86 7.29 16.04
CA ASN A 129 16.80 7.13 15.03
C ASN A 129 16.84 8.15 13.87
N ARG A 130 17.97 8.82 13.62
CA ARG A 130 18.16 9.79 12.53
C ARG A 130 19.26 9.36 11.57
N LEU A 131 19.01 9.45 10.27
CA LEU A 131 20.01 9.14 9.24
C LEU A 131 21.16 10.16 9.32
N THR A 132 22.37 9.67 9.60
CA THR A 132 23.58 10.50 9.76
C THR A 132 24.58 10.32 8.62
N GLY A 133 24.46 9.24 7.85
CA GLY A 133 25.31 8.98 6.69
C GLY A 133 25.01 7.62 6.08
N TRP A 134 25.65 7.34 4.95
CA TRP A 134 25.54 6.06 4.25
C TRP A 134 26.75 5.74 3.39
N GLY A 135 26.87 4.47 2.99
CA GLY A 135 27.99 3.95 2.20
C GLY A 135 29.17 3.47 3.06
N ASP A 136 30.05 2.70 2.43
CA ASP A 136 31.14 2.00 3.10
C ASP A 136 32.08 2.95 3.85
N LYS A 137 32.33 4.13 3.28
CA LYS A 137 33.14 5.16 3.94
C LYS A 137 32.52 5.57 5.28
N ALA A 138 31.23 5.88 5.32
CA ALA A 138 30.55 6.28 6.55
C ALA A 138 30.53 5.13 7.58
N TYR A 139 30.36 3.90 7.11
CA TYR A 139 30.36 2.71 7.95
C TYR A 139 31.76 2.42 8.55
N GLN A 140 32.84 2.70 7.83
CA GLN A 140 34.22 2.56 8.34
C GLN A 140 34.59 3.53 9.47
N TYR A 141 33.87 4.66 9.59
CA TYR A 141 34.09 5.64 10.66
C TYR A 141 33.25 5.36 11.92
N LEU A 142 32.46 4.27 11.92
CA LEU A 142 31.77 3.76 13.11
C LEU A 142 32.71 3.01 14.05
#